data_AF-A0A8E6BA70-F1
#
_entry.id   AF-A0A8E6BA70-F1
#
_cell.length_a   1.000
_cell.length_b   1.000
_cell.length_c   1.000
_cell.angle_alpha   90.00
_cell.angle_beta   90.00
_cell.angle_gamma   90.00
#
_symmetry.space_group_name_H-M   'P 1'
#
loop_
_entity.id
_entity.type
_entity.pdbx_description
1 polymer ?
#
loop_
_entity_poly.entity_id
_entity_poly.type
_entity_poly.pdbx_seq_one_letter_code
_entity_poly.pdbx_strand_id
1 'polypeptide(L)'
;MKDVPDDDDLRPPLGLPPGSVRAILSILITVQLWVLLSLPQNVTTSVPLNLYFLLAMVMIFFISHGSTIAYAKGLGNPLYLPRGVIRFLLLGGTIGILVYQYQFDSDRLWSRLTPSSDQIPYFPQFLLSTGIGFLLGILLRPLPSSRSPFLQTIMAWLSIVSAIGMTAEVIIQCLIMPHIVQEINLLLWQSILTGMVSFYFSLRS
;
A
#
# COMPACT_ATOMS: atom_id res chain seq x y z
N MET A 1 17.23 10.21 40.22
CA MET A 1 16.75 8.93 39.65
C MET A 1 15.75 9.34 38.58
N LYS A 2 16.10 9.24 37.30
CA LYS A 2 15.15 9.53 36.21
C LYS A 2 14.31 8.27 36.08
N ASP A 3 13.00 8.40 36.27
CA ASP A 3 12.05 7.32 36.01
C ASP A 3 12.32 6.80 34.60
N VAL A 4 12.75 5.53 34.53
CA VAL A 4 12.77 4.80 33.27
C VAL A 4 11.29 4.61 32.95
N PRO A 5 10.75 5.24 31.89
CA PRO A 5 9.35 5.04 31.55
C PRO A 5 9.12 3.54 31.34
N ASP A 6 8.08 3.00 31.99
CA ASP A 6 7.69 1.60 31.86
C ASP A 6 7.58 1.25 30.37
N ASP A 7 8.21 0.15 29.96
CA ASP A 7 8.21 -0.39 28.59
C ASP A 7 6.78 -0.66 28.04
N ASP A 8 5.76 -0.63 28.91
CA ASP A 8 4.35 -0.79 28.56
C ASP A 8 3.77 0.37 27.72
N ASP A 9 4.41 1.55 27.70
CA ASP A 9 3.94 2.71 26.91
C ASP A 9 4.23 2.59 25.40
N LEU A 10 5.00 1.58 24.97
CA LEU A 10 5.39 1.36 23.58
C LEU A 10 4.80 0.10 22.96
N ARG A 11 3.62 -0.36 23.42
CA ARG A 11 2.93 -1.49 22.77
C ARG A 11 2.65 -1.17 21.31
N PRO A 12 3.31 -1.86 20.36
CA PRO A 12 3.12 -1.56 18.95
C PRO A 12 1.75 -2.06 18.49
N PRO A 13 1.17 -1.46 17.43
CA PRO A 13 -0.15 -1.82 16.96
C PRO A 13 -0.20 -3.30 16.60
N LEU A 14 -1.29 -3.97 17.02
CA LEU A 14 -1.51 -5.41 16.82
C LEU A 14 -0.47 -6.32 17.51
N GLY A 15 0.36 -5.79 18.41
CA GLY A 15 1.47 -6.55 18.99
C GLY A 15 2.56 -6.93 17.98
N LEU A 16 2.55 -6.33 16.79
CA LEU A 16 3.53 -6.60 15.74
C LEU A 16 4.71 -5.61 15.84
N PRO A 17 5.93 -6.00 15.46
CA PRO A 17 7.07 -5.08 15.44
C PRO A 17 6.80 -3.82 14.62
N PRO A 18 7.38 -2.67 14.98
CA PRO A 18 7.15 -1.41 14.29
C PRO A 18 7.44 -1.53 12.78
N GLY A 19 6.51 -1.05 11.96
CA GLY A 19 6.61 -1.14 10.50
C GLY A 19 6.05 -2.42 9.87
N SER A 20 5.68 -3.44 10.65
CA SER A 20 5.10 -4.68 10.10
C SER A 20 3.80 -4.44 9.32
N VAL A 21 2.91 -3.58 9.82
CA VAL A 21 1.67 -3.24 9.10
C VAL A 21 1.98 -2.55 7.76
N ARG A 22 2.92 -1.59 7.73
CA ARG A 22 3.34 -0.95 6.48
C ARG A 22 3.93 -1.96 5.50
N ALA A 23 4.72 -2.92 5.99
CA ALA A 23 5.25 -4.01 5.17
C ALA A 23 4.13 -4.85 4.56
N ILE A 24 3.13 -5.25 5.36
CA ILE A 24 1.96 -5.99 4.88
C ILE A 24 1.20 -5.20 3.80
N LEU A 25 0.86 -3.94 4.06
CA LEU A 25 0.16 -3.08 3.09
C LEU A 25 0.95 -2.96 1.79
N SER A 26 2.27 -2.76 1.90
CA SER A 26 3.15 -2.63 0.73
C SER A 26 3.17 -3.92 -0.09
N ILE A 27 3.29 -5.08 0.56
CA ILE A 27 3.22 -6.38 -0.10
C ILE A 27 1.87 -6.55 -0.81
N LEU A 28 0.76 -6.25 -0.15
CA LEU A 28 -0.57 -6.35 -0.75
C LEU A 28 -0.70 -5.46 -2.00
N ILE A 29 -0.21 -4.21 -1.95
CA ILE A 29 -0.24 -3.29 -3.10
C ILE A 29 0.65 -3.82 -4.24
N THR A 30 1.89 -4.22 -3.95
CA THR A 30 2.82 -4.69 -4.98
C THR A 30 2.39 -6.01 -5.59
N VAL A 31 1.85 -6.94 -4.79
CA VAL A 31 1.37 -8.22 -5.30
C VAL A 31 0.16 -8.01 -6.22
N GLN A 32 -0.75 -7.07 -5.92
CA GLN A 32 -1.83 -6.71 -6.84
C GLN A 32 -1.31 -6.26 -8.20
N LEU A 33 -0.29 -5.38 -8.21
CA LEU A 33 0.38 -4.98 -9.45
C LEU A 33 0.99 -6.19 -10.17
N TRP A 34 1.72 -7.04 -9.44
CA TRP A 34 2.37 -8.22 -10.02
C TRP A 34 1.36 -9.18 -10.64
N VAL A 35 0.23 -9.42 -9.98
CA VAL A 35 -0.87 -10.23 -10.50
C VAL A 35 -1.43 -9.62 -11.78
N LEU A 36 -1.77 -8.33 -11.76
CA LEU A 36 -2.32 -7.63 -12.93
C LEU A 36 -1.35 -7.65 -14.13
N LEU A 37 -0.06 -7.45 -13.87
CA LEU A 37 0.97 -7.55 -14.91
C LEU A 37 1.11 -8.98 -15.43
N SER A 38 0.85 -10.01 -14.61
CA SER A 38 0.97 -11.43 -14.97
C SER A 38 -0.26 -12.04 -15.62
N LEU A 39 -1.37 -11.30 -15.74
CA LEU A 39 -2.59 -11.83 -16.35
C LEU A 39 -2.35 -12.27 -17.80
N PRO A 40 -3.00 -13.35 -18.26
CA PRO A 40 -2.87 -13.83 -19.63
C PRO A 40 -3.44 -12.83 -20.65
N GLN A 41 -3.07 -12.97 -21.93
CA GLN A 41 -3.39 -12.01 -23.01
C GLN A 41 -4.89 -11.90 -23.31
N ASN A 42 -5.67 -12.94 -23.00
CA ASN A 42 -7.13 -12.95 -23.15
C ASN A 42 -7.84 -12.05 -22.12
N VAL A 43 -7.12 -11.53 -21.11
CA VAL A 43 -7.67 -10.63 -20.10
C VAL A 43 -7.13 -9.22 -20.34
N THR A 44 -7.99 -8.35 -20.87
CA THR A 44 -7.68 -6.95 -21.21
C THR A 44 -7.93 -5.98 -20.06
N THR A 45 -7.77 -6.44 -18.81
CA THR A 45 -7.96 -5.60 -17.63
C THR A 45 -6.78 -4.64 -17.47
N SER A 46 -7.04 -3.34 -17.61
CA SER A 46 -6.06 -2.29 -17.31
C SER A 46 -5.79 -2.21 -15.81
N VAL A 47 -4.58 -1.79 -15.41
CA VAL A 47 -4.28 -1.54 -14.00
C VAL A 47 -5.17 -0.40 -13.49
N PRO A 48 -5.87 -0.57 -12.36
CA PRO A 48 -6.74 0.46 -11.82
C PRO A 48 -5.92 1.65 -11.30
N LEU A 49 -6.49 2.86 -11.45
CA LEU A 49 -5.73 4.10 -11.29
C LEU A 49 -5.21 4.30 -9.86
N ASN A 50 -5.95 3.85 -8.85
CA ASN A 50 -5.54 3.87 -7.45
C ASN A 50 -4.19 3.18 -7.18
N LEU A 51 -3.92 2.06 -7.85
CA LEU A 51 -2.69 1.29 -7.63
C LEU A 51 -1.44 2.09 -8.04
N TYR A 52 -1.52 2.95 -9.05
CA TYR A 52 -0.39 3.81 -9.44
C TYR A 52 -0.01 4.77 -8.30
N PHE A 53 -1.00 5.42 -7.69
CA PHE A 53 -0.78 6.35 -6.57
C PHE A 53 -0.26 5.63 -5.33
N LEU A 54 -0.86 4.49 -4.99
CA LEU A 54 -0.45 3.68 -3.84
C LEU A 54 0.97 3.11 -4.03
N LEU A 55 1.29 2.63 -5.24
CA LEU A 55 2.63 2.13 -5.57
C LEU A 55 3.66 3.26 -5.49
N ALA A 56 3.38 4.43 -6.06
CA ALA A 56 4.27 5.59 -5.97
C ALA A 56 4.54 5.95 -4.51
N MET A 57 3.51 5.99 -3.67
CA MET A 57 3.65 6.24 -2.23
C MET A 57 4.51 5.17 -1.54
N VAL A 58 4.25 3.88 -1.80
CA VAL A 58 5.03 2.76 -1.25
C VAL A 58 6.50 2.88 -1.65
N MET A 59 6.79 3.16 -2.93
CA MET A 59 8.15 3.29 -3.44
C MET A 59 8.88 4.48 -2.81
N ILE A 60 8.23 5.66 -2.75
CA ILE A 60 8.77 6.84 -2.09
C ILE A 60 9.06 6.54 -0.61
N PHE A 61 8.16 5.84 0.08
CA PHE A 61 8.33 5.45 1.47
C PHE A 61 9.58 4.60 1.69
N PHE A 62 9.79 3.53 0.91
CA PHE A 62 10.96 2.66 1.06
C PHE A 62 12.28 3.31 0.62
N ILE A 63 12.23 4.23 -0.35
CA ILE A 63 13.41 5.01 -0.76
C ILE A 63 13.81 5.98 0.37
N SER A 64 12.84 6.67 0.96
CA SER A 64 13.08 7.68 2.01
C SER A 64 13.45 7.11 3.38
N HIS A 65 12.96 5.92 3.75
CA HIS A 65 13.13 5.35 5.10
C HIS A 65 14.17 4.21 5.17
N GLY A 66 15.02 4.06 4.15
CA GLY A 66 15.96 2.96 4.04
C GLY A 66 17.05 2.89 5.12
N SER A 67 17.39 4.01 5.77
CA SER A 67 18.45 4.09 6.80
C SER A 67 17.92 4.23 8.23
N THR A 68 16.74 4.83 8.42
CA THR A 68 16.21 5.19 9.75
C THR A 68 15.69 3.99 10.55
N ILE A 69 15.28 2.91 9.90
CA ILE A 69 14.74 1.70 10.56
C ILE A 69 15.85 0.89 11.26
N ALA A 70 17.13 1.14 10.95
CA ALA A 70 18.26 0.40 11.52
C ALA A 70 18.53 0.66 13.01
N TYR A 71 17.97 1.75 13.57
CA TYR A 71 18.37 2.30 14.87
C TYR A 71 17.42 2.01 16.05
N ALA A 72 16.29 1.34 15.83
CA ALA A 72 15.44 0.87 16.92
C ALA A 72 16.11 -0.33 17.63
N LYS A 73 17.06 -0.05 18.52
CA LYS A 73 17.65 -1.07 19.41
C LYS A 73 16.54 -1.62 20.30
N GLY A 74 16.28 -2.93 20.21
CA GLY A 74 15.36 -3.66 21.11
C GLY A 74 13.96 -3.93 20.55
N LEU A 75 13.48 -3.16 19.57
CA LEU A 75 12.20 -3.40 18.90
C LEU A 75 12.48 -4.24 17.64
N GLY A 76 12.00 -5.48 17.59
CA GLY A 76 12.33 -6.45 16.53
C GLY A 76 12.16 -5.94 15.09
N ASN A 77 12.78 -6.65 14.12
CA ASN A 77 12.64 -6.29 12.71
C ASN A 77 11.18 -6.45 12.23
N PRO A 78 10.73 -5.69 11.21
CA PRO A 78 9.39 -5.83 10.64
C PRO A 78 9.10 -7.28 10.25
N LEU A 79 7.95 -7.81 10.70
CA LEU A 79 7.53 -9.21 10.49
C LEU A 79 8.53 -10.27 10.98
N TYR A 80 9.45 -9.90 11.89
CA TYR A 80 10.55 -10.76 12.36
C TYR A 80 11.50 -11.25 11.26
N LEU A 81 11.48 -10.61 10.08
CA LEU A 81 12.35 -10.97 8.97
C LEU A 81 13.72 -10.29 9.08
N PRO A 82 14.78 -10.87 8.49
CA PRO A 82 16.08 -10.21 8.40
C PRO A 82 15.96 -8.83 7.73
N ARG A 83 16.83 -7.92 8.14
CA ARG A 83 16.83 -6.53 7.67
C ARG A 83 16.97 -6.48 6.16
N GLY A 84 16.15 -5.66 5.52
CA GLY A 84 16.19 -5.45 4.08
C GLY A 84 15.47 -6.52 3.25
N VAL A 85 15.05 -7.66 3.82
CA VAL A 85 14.34 -8.72 3.05
C VAL A 85 13.07 -8.18 2.41
N ILE A 86 12.24 -7.45 3.15
CA ILE A 86 11.02 -6.85 2.60
C ILE A 86 11.35 -5.86 1.47
N ARG A 87 12.35 -5.00 1.65
CA ARG A 87 12.76 -4.04 0.62
C ARG A 87 13.29 -4.74 -0.62
N PHE A 88 14.12 -5.76 -0.44
CA PHE A 88 14.66 -6.57 -1.52
C PHE A 88 13.55 -7.31 -2.26
N LEU A 89 12.58 -7.89 -1.54
CA LEU A 89 11.43 -8.55 -2.12
C LEU A 89 10.58 -7.58 -2.95
N LEU A 90 10.25 -6.40 -2.41
CA LEU A 90 9.40 -5.43 -3.09
C LEU A 90 10.10 -4.82 -4.31
N LEU A 91 11.35 -4.34 -4.16
CA LEU A 91 12.11 -3.75 -5.27
C LEU A 91 12.55 -4.81 -6.28
N GLY A 92 13.16 -5.89 -5.80
CA GLY A 92 13.66 -6.98 -6.63
C GLY A 92 12.53 -7.73 -7.34
N GLY A 93 11.41 -7.99 -6.66
CA GLY A 93 10.23 -8.60 -7.28
C GLY A 93 9.59 -7.70 -8.33
N THR A 94 9.49 -6.38 -8.07
CA THR A 94 8.97 -5.43 -9.05
C THR A 94 9.89 -5.28 -10.25
N ILE A 95 11.21 -5.18 -10.05
CA ILE A 95 12.16 -5.16 -11.18
C ILE A 95 12.12 -6.48 -11.95
N GLY A 96 12.09 -7.61 -11.25
CA GLY A 96 12.04 -8.95 -11.84
C GLY A 96 10.82 -9.13 -12.73
N ILE A 97 9.63 -8.72 -12.28
CA ILE A 97 8.42 -8.84 -13.09
C ILE A 97 8.42 -7.89 -14.28
N LEU A 98 8.94 -6.67 -14.13
CA LEU A 98 9.06 -5.72 -15.22
C LEU A 98 10.02 -6.23 -16.30
N VAL A 99 11.19 -6.75 -15.91
CA VAL A 99 12.18 -7.33 -16.83
C VAL A 99 11.61 -8.56 -17.52
N TYR A 100 10.94 -9.44 -16.76
CA TYR A 100 10.27 -10.62 -17.33
C TYR A 100 9.26 -10.20 -18.39
N GLN A 101 8.33 -9.28 -18.05
CA GLN A 101 7.32 -8.85 -19.02
C GLN A 101 7.90 -8.12 -20.22
N TYR A 102 8.94 -7.31 -20.02
CA TYR A 102 9.63 -6.63 -21.10
C TYR A 102 10.26 -7.61 -22.11
N GLN A 103 10.81 -8.73 -21.63
CA GLN A 103 11.43 -9.74 -22.50
C GLN A 103 10.42 -10.56 -23.30
N PHE A 104 9.24 -10.86 -22.71
CA PHE A 104 8.25 -11.72 -23.34
C PHE A 104 7.19 -10.97 -24.16
N ASP A 105 6.80 -9.76 -23.74
CA ASP A 105 5.72 -8.98 -24.36
C ASP A 105 5.82 -7.49 -23.97
N SER A 106 6.74 -6.76 -24.61
CA SER A 106 7.00 -5.35 -24.29
C SER A 106 5.78 -4.46 -24.54
N ASP A 107 5.02 -4.72 -25.58
CA ASP A 107 3.86 -3.91 -25.95
C ASP A 107 2.72 -4.07 -24.92
N ARG A 108 2.53 -5.30 -24.42
CA ARG A 108 1.61 -5.56 -23.30
C ARG A 108 2.05 -4.87 -22.01
N LEU A 109 3.36 -4.83 -21.74
CA LEU A 109 3.85 -4.14 -20.55
C LEU A 109 3.48 -2.65 -20.60
N TRP A 110 3.74 -1.99 -21.71
CA TRP A 110 3.44 -0.56 -21.86
C TRP A 110 1.95 -0.27 -21.87
N SER A 111 1.13 -1.12 -22.49
CA SER A 111 -0.33 -0.94 -22.47
C SER A 111 -0.93 -1.13 -21.08
N ARG A 112 -0.35 -2.00 -20.25
CA ARG A 112 -0.79 -2.18 -18.85
C ARG A 112 -0.30 -1.10 -17.90
N LEU A 113 0.92 -0.60 -18.09
CA LEU A 113 1.51 0.47 -17.27
C LEU A 113 1.02 1.88 -17.65
N THR A 114 0.36 2.01 -18.80
CA THR A 114 -0.24 3.29 -19.20
C THR A 114 -1.71 3.28 -18.81
N PRO A 115 -2.18 4.24 -17.99
CA PRO A 115 -3.60 4.34 -17.67
C PRO A 115 -4.42 4.54 -18.95
N SER A 116 -5.60 3.92 -19.02
CA SER A 116 -6.47 4.09 -20.20
C SER A 116 -6.98 5.53 -20.28
N SER A 117 -7.32 5.99 -21.48
CA SER A 117 -7.90 7.33 -21.70
C SER A 117 -9.11 7.60 -20.81
N ASP A 118 -9.90 6.56 -20.54
CA ASP A 118 -11.12 6.63 -19.75
C ASP A 118 -10.84 6.78 -18.25
N GLN A 119 -9.63 6.43 -17.80
CA GLN A 119 -9.20 6.61 -16.41
C GLN A 119 -8.70 8.03 -16.12
N ILE A 120 -8.18 8.74 -17.14
CA ILE A 120 -7.55 10.06 -16.99
C ILE A 120 -8.47 11.08 -16.29
N PRO A 121 -9.78 11.18 -16.60
CA PRO A 121 -10.68 12.11 -15.90
C PRO A 121 -10.76 11.89 -14.38
N TYR A 122 -10.47 10.69 -13.90
CA TYR A 122 -10.51 10.33 -12.48
C TYR A 122 -9.18 10.58 -11.76
N PHE A 123 -8.12 10.98 -12.47
CA PHE A 123 -6.82 11.26 -11.88
C PHE A 123 -6.86 12.29 -10.74
N PRO A 124 -7.55 13.44 -10.88
CA PRO A 124 -7.65 14.41 -9.78
C PRO A 124 -8.31 13.82 -8.54
N GLN A 125 -9.30 12.94 -8.70
CA GLN A 125 -9.99 12.32 -7.58
C GLN A 125 -9.07 11.39 -6.77
N PHE A 126 -8.30 10.53 -7.43
CA PHE A 126 -7.35 9.65 -6.72
C PHE A 126 -6.16 10.42 -6.14
N LEU A 127 -5.70 11.46 -6.84
CA LEU A 127 -4.69 12.38 -6.30
C LEU A 127 -5.20 13.08 -5.04
N LEU A 128 -6.42 13.62 -5.08
CA LEU A 128 -7.07 14.26 -3.93
C LEU A 128 -7.29 13.27 -2.80
N SER A 129 -7.78 12.06 -3.08
CA SER A 129 -7.99 11.07 -2.03
C SER A 129 -6.68 10.65 -1.35
N THR A 130 -5.65 10.37 -2.16
CA THR A 130 -4.32 10.04 -1.65
C THR A 130 -3.75 11.20 -0.84
N GLY A 131 -3.84 12.42 -1.37
CA GLY A 131 -3.33 13.64 -0.74
C GLY A 131 -4.07 14.00 0.55
N ILE A 132 -5.40 13.92 0.58
CA ILE A 132 -6.22 14.17 1.77
C ILE A 132 -5.91 13.13 2.83
N GLY A 133 -5.89 11.84 2.48
CA GLY A 133 -5.51 10.78 3.42
C GLY A 133 -4.12 11.05 4.01
N PHE A 134 -3.14 11.31 3.15
CA PHE A 134 -1.77 11.59 3.55
C PHE A 134 -1.68 12.81 4.48
N LEU A 135 -2.29 13.94 4.08
CA LEU A 135 -2.27 15.18 4.84
C LEU A 135 -2.98 15.03 6.20
N LEU A 136 -4.11 14.34 6.25
CA LEU A 136 -4.81 14.05 7.50
C LEU A 136 -3.92 13.25 8.46
N GLY A 137 -3.20 12.23 7.99
CA GLY A 137 -2.31 11.48 8.90
C GLY A 137 -1.12 12.31 9.40
N ILE A 138 -0.61 13.25 8.59
CA ILE A 138 0.40 14.23 9.05
C ILE A 138 -0.17 15.17 10.10
N LEU A 139 -1.37 15.72 9.87
CA LEU A 139 -2.02 16.66 10.78
C LEU A 139 -2.42 16.02 12.11
N LEU A 140 -2.84 14.76 12.09
CA LEU A 140 -3.25 14.04 13.31
C LEU A 140 -2.06 13.48 14.09
N ARG A 141 -0.90 13.26 13.46
CA ARG A 141 0.31 12.76 14.12
C ARG A 141 0.76 13.52 15.39
N PRO A 142 0.78 14.87 15.44
CA PRO A 142 1.19 15.56 16.65
C PRO A 142 0.19 15.43 17.81
N LEU A 143 -1.06 15.03 17.53
CA LEU A 143 -2.09 14.96 18.57
C LEU A 143 -1.79 13.85 19.59
N PRO A 144 -2.01 14.09 20.90
CA PRO A 144 -1.82 13.07 21.93
C PRO A 144 -2.65 11.81 21.70
N SER A 145 -3.86 11.94 21.15
CA SER A 145 -4.76 10.83 20.84
C SER A 145 -4.17 9.86 19.80
N SER A 146 -3.37 10.35 18.85
CA SER A 146 -2.69 9.52 17.84
C SER A 146 -1.65 8.56 18.43
N ARG A 147 -1.19 8.84 19.65
CA ARG A 147 -0.25 7.99 20.39
C ARG A 147 -0.94 6.87 21.16
N SER A 148 -2.27 6.91 21.31
CA SER A 148 -3.04 5.86 21.96
C SER A 148 -2.85 4.51 21.25
N PRO A 149 -2.42 3.43 21.93
CA PRO A 149 -2.27 2.10 21.34
C PRO A 149 -3.58 1.57 20.74
N PHE A 150 -4.71 1.92 21.35
CA PHE A 150 -6.05 1.56 20.88
C PHE A 150 -6.34 2.18 19.51
N LEU A 151 -6.14 3.50 19.37
CA LEU A 151 -6.38 4.19 18.11
C LEU A 151 -5.44 3.69 17.01
N GLN A 152 -4.16 3.46 17.32
CA GLN A 152 -3.21 2.90 16.36
C GLN A 152 -3.62 1.51 15.88
N THR A 153 -4.19 0.69 16.76
CA THR A 153 -4.69 -0.65 16.43
C THR A 153 -5.91 -0.58 15.50
N ILE A 154 -6.85 0.33 15.78
CA ILE A 154 -8.01 0.58 14.90
C ILE A 154 -7.55 1.05 13.53
N MET A 155 -6.65 2.05 13.46
CA MET A 155 -6.17 2.57 12.18
C MET A 155 -5.41 1.50 11.38
N ALA A 156 -4.62 0.66 12.06
CA ALA A 156 -3.97 -0.48 11.43
C ALA A 156 -4.98 -1.46 10.83
N TRP A 157 -5.99 -1.87 11.60
CA TRP A 157 -7.07 -2.74 11.12
C TRP A 157 -7.81 -2.15 9.93
N LEU A 158 -8.23 -0.89 10.02
CA LEU A 158 -8.93 -0.21 8.94
C LEU A 158 -8.08 -0.22 7.66
N SER A 159 -6.80 0.12 7.74
CA SER A 159 -5.91 0.10 6.58
C SER A 159 -5.72 -1.29 5.97
N ILE A 160 -5.61 -2.34 6.80
CA ILE A 160 -5.46 -3.72 6.34
C ILE A 160 -6.75 -4.19 5.66
N VAL A 161 -7.91 -3.94 6.27
CA VAL A 161 -9.22 -4.27 5.70
C VAL A 161 -9.41 -3.54 4.37
N SER A 162 -9.01 -2.27 4.27
CA SER A 162 -9.06 -1.53 3.01
C SER A 162 -8.15 -2.15 1.94
N ALA A 163 -6.92 -2.53 2.28
CA ALA A 163 -6.01 -3.16 1.34
C ALA A 163 -6.50 -4.54 0.87
N ILE A 164 -7.09 -5.33 1.78
CA ILE A 164 -7.73 -6.61 1.46
C ILE A 164 -8.95 -6.37 0.56
N GLY A 165 -9.78 -5.36 0.85
CA GLY A 165 -10.92 -4.98 0.03
C GLY A 165 -10.52 -4.64 -1.41
N MET A 166 -9.46 -3.85 -1.60
CA MET A 166 -8.89 -3.60 -2.93
C MET A 166 -8.38 -4.87 -3.60
N THR A 167 -7.71 -5.75 -2.85
CA THR A 167 -7.20 -7.02 -3.37
C THR A 167 -8.34 -7.94 -3.83
N ALA A 168 -9.39 -8.05 -3.02
CA ALA A 168 -10.57 -8.83 -3.34
C ALA A 168 -11.27 -8.29 -4.59
N GLU A 169 -11.37 -6.96 -4.72
CA GLU A 169 -11.92 -6.31 -5.91
C GLU A 169 -11.11 -6.67 -7.17
N VAL A 170 -9.79 -6.58 -7.12
CA VAL A 170 -8.90 -6.98 -8.23
C VAL A 170 -9.12 -8.46 -8.59
N ILE A 171 -9.21 -9.34 -7.59
CA ILE A 171 -9.47 -10.78 -7.79
C ILE A 171 -10.83 -10.99 -8.46
N ILE A 172 -11.89 -10.34 -7.98
CA ILE A 172 -13.25 -10.47 -8.52
C ILE A 172 -13.28 -10.00 -9.97
N GLN A 173 -12.72 -8.83 -10.27
CA GLN A 173 -12.69 -8.26 -11.61
C GLN A 173 -11.85 -9.08 -12.59
N CYS A 174 -10.74 -9.67 -12.13
CA CYS A 174 -9.82 -10.38 -13.01
C CYS A 174 -10.19 -11.87 -13.20
N LEU A 175 -10.69 -12.53 -12.16
CA LEU A 175 -10.87 -13.98 -12.15
C LEU A 175 -12.33 -14.43 -12.21
N ILE A 176 -13.26 -13.68 -11.60
CA ILE A 176 -14.65 -14.14 -11.43
C ILE A 176 -15.56 -13.52 -12.49
N MET A 177 -15.48 -12.19 -12.70
CA MET A 177 -16.43 -11.44 -13.52
C MET A 177 -15.72 -10.41 -14.42
N PRO A 178 -14.92 -10.83 -15.42
CA PRO A 178 -14.20 -9.91 -16.30
C PRO A 178 -15.13 -9.03 -17.16
N HIS A 179 -16.41 -9.39 -17.29
CA HIS A 179 -17.37 -8.68 -18.13
C HIS A 179 -18.35 -7.78 -17.35
N ILE A 180 -18.39 -7.86 -16.02
CA ILE A 180 -19.30 -7.02 -15.21
C ILE A 180 -18.52 -5.78 -14.76
N VAL A 181 -18.37 -4.86 -15.71
CA VAL A 181 -17.78 -3.55 -15.49
C VAL A 181 -18.85 -2.55 -15.88
N GLN A 182 -19.61 -1.98 -14.94
CA GLN A 182 -20.10 -0.58 -15.05
C GLN A 182 -21.08 -0.09 -13.96
N GLU A 183 -21.81 -0.91 -13.21
CA GLU A 183 -22.94 -0.35 -12.43
C GLU A 183 -22.68 0.00 -10.96
N ILE A 184 -21.64 -0.55 -10.33
CA ILE A 184 -21.29 -0.15 -8.95
C ILE A 184 -20.38 1.08 -9.03
N ASN A 185 -20.60 2.07 -8.15
CA ASN A 185 -19.74 3.26 -8.01
C ASN A 185 -18.37 2.89 -7.40
N LEU A 186 -17.64 2.02 -8.08
CA LEU A 186 -16.33 1.48 -7.73
C LEU A 186 -15.32 2.61 -7.54
N LEU A 187 -15.50 3.71 -8.27
CA LEU A 187 -14.65 4.89 -8.19
C LEU A 187 -14.63 5.52 -6.79
N LEU A 188 -15.81 5.77 -6.19
CA LEU A 188 -15.89 6.33 -4.84
C LEU A 188 -15.30 5.35 -3.81
N TRP A 189 -15.63 4.07 -3.95
CA TRP A 189 -15.12 3.01 -3.08
C TRP A 189 -13.59 2.92 -3.11
N GLN A 190 -13.00 2.77 -4.29
CA GLN A 190 -11.55 2.74 -4.49
C GLN A 190 -10.89 4.01 -3.95
N SER A 191 -11.53 5.17 -4.14
CA SER A 191 -11.03 6.44 -3.60
C SER A 191 -10.95 6.38 -2.08
N ILE A 192 -12.01 5.97 -1.39
CA ILE A 192 -12.03 5.84 0.08
C ILE A 192 -10.93 4.89 0.56
N LEU A 193 -10.81 3.71 -0.05
CA LEU A 193 -9.80 2.72 0.33
C LEU A 193 -8.38 3.26 0.13
N THR A 194 -8.14 3.97 -0.97
CA THR A 194 -6.85 4.63 -1.26
C THR A 194 -6.52 5.68 -0.20
N GLY A 195 -7.50 6.50 0.17
CA GLY A 195 -7.35 7.51 1.21
C GLY A 195 -7.04 6.90 2.58
N MET A 196 -7.73 5.81 2.96
CA MET A 196 -7.50 5.10 4.23
C MET A 196 -6.08 4.49 4.31
N VAL A 197 -5.61 3.88 3.23
CA VAL A 197 -4.25 3.33 3.19
C VAL A 197 -3.21 4.46 3.24
N SER A 198 -3.40 5.52 2.44
CA SER A 198 -2.51 6.70 2.43
C SER A 198 -2.42 7.37 3.81
N PHE A 199 -3.56 7.51 4.47
CA PHE A 199 -3.65 8.02 5.84
C PHE A 199 -2.80 7.21 6.83
N TYR A 200 -2.87 5.88 6.76
CA TYR A 200 -2.09 5.05 7.67
C TYR A 200 -0.59 5.19 7.43
N PHE A 201 -0.15 5.22 6.16
CA PHE A 201 1.24 5.44 5.81
C PHE A 201 1.76 6.77 6.37
N SER A 202 1.01 7.85 6.18
CA SER A 202 1.43 9.17 6.62
C SER A 202 1.34 9.37 8.13
N LEU A 203 0.41 8.72 8.83
CA LEU A 203 0.35 8.78 10.28
C LEU A 203 1.60 8.15 10.93
N ARG A 204 2.22 7.15 10.28
CA ARG A 204 3.31 6.33 10.84
C ARG A 204 4.70 6.54 10.22
N SER A 205 4.83 7.34 9.16
CA SER A 205 6.10 7.72 8.49
C SER A 205 7.05 8.59 9.31
#